data_AF-A0A2G7GEV0-F1
#
_entry.id   AF-A0A2G7GEV0-F1
#
_cell.length_a   1.000
_cell.length_b   1.000
_cell.length_c   1.000
_cell.angle_alpha   90.00
_cell.angle_beta   90.00
_cell.angle_gamma   90.00
#
_symmetry.space_group_name_H-M   'P 1'
#
loop_
_entity.id
_entity.type
_entity.pdbx_description
1 polymer ?
#
loop_
_entity_poly.entity_id
_entity_poly.type
_entity_poly.pdbx_seq_one_letter_code
_entity_poly.pdbx_strand_id
1 'polypeptide(L)'
;MLLTVVIQLNQLLKLSKLLYESISGKQLCKIVEQKGWVVRRITGSHHIYENPESEQILSIPVHRNQDLKIGTLKALMKIAQLSEEDLL
;
A
#
# COMPACT_ATOMS: atom_id res chain seq x y z
N MET A 1 36.11 -2.27 -11.92
CA MET A 1 34.91 -2.93 -12.50
C MET A 1 33.98 -3.49 -11.43
N LEU A 2 34.43 -4.31 -10.47
CA LEU A 2 33.56 -4.89 -9.43
C LEU A 2 33.01 -3.87 -8.41
N LEU A 3 33.82 -2.91 -7.92
CA LEU A 3 33.34 -1.88 -6.99
C LEU A 3 32.25 -0.99 -7.60
N THR A 4 32.39 -0.62 -8.87
CA THR A 4 31.45 0.25 -9.57
C THR A 4 30.08 -0.40 -9.73
N VAL A 5 30.04 -1.73 -9.98
CA VAL A 5 28.79 -2.49 -10.06
C VAL A 5 28.08 -2.53 -8.71
N VAL A 6 28.80 -2.75 -7.60
CA VAL A 6 28.19 -2.76 -6.25
C VAL A 6 27.64 -1.38 -5.86
N ILE A 7 28.33 -0.30 -6.22
CA ILE A 7 27.86 1.07 -5.97
C ILE A 7 26.60 1.37 -6.79
N GLN A 8 26.57 0.99 -8.06
CA GLN A 8 25.40 1.14 -8.94
C GLN A 8 24.20 0.35 -8.40
N LEU A 9 24.42 -0.89 -7.93
CA LEU A 9 23.38 -1.75 -7.35
C LEU A 9 22.79 -1.13 -6.08
N ASN A 10 23.62 -0.57 -5.21
CA ASN A 10 23.19 0.11 -4.00
C ASN A 10 22.44 1.43 -4.29
N GLN A 11 22.83 2.16 -5.33
CA GLN A 11 22.08 3.34 -5.80
C GLN A 11 20.72 2.94 -6.38
N LEU A 12 20.65 1.88 -7.19
CA LEU A 12 19.41 1.31 -7.71
C LEU A 12 18.47 0.82 -6.59
N LEU A 13 19.00 0.16 -5.57
CA LEU A 13 18.24 -0.27 -4.38
C LEU A 13 17.75 0.91 -3.53
N LYS A 14 18.50 2.02 -3.47
CA LYS A 14 18.02 3.26 -2.84
C LYS A 14 16.92 3.93 -3.67
N LEU A 15 17.06 3.94 -4.99
CA LEU A 15 16.05 4.47 -5.91
C LEU A 15 14.75 3.67 -5.86
N SER A 16 14.80 2.34 -5.82
CA SER A 16 13.59 1.51 -5.67
C SER A 16 12.88 1.72 -4.32
N LYS A 17 13.62 2.11 -3.28
CA LYS A 17 13.04 2.49 -1.99
C LYS A 17 12.43 3.89 -2.00
N LEU A 18 12.85 4.75 -2.93
CA LEU A 18 12.30 6.09 -3.16
C LEU A 18 11.13 6.10 -4.17
N LEU A 19 11.06 5.10 -5.06
CA LEU A 19 9.99 4.95 -6.05
C LEU A 19 8.66 4.47 -5.44
N TYR A 20 8.68 3.96 -4.21
CA TYR A 20 7.46 3.55 -3.52
C TYR A 20 6.82 4.78 -2.86
N GLU A 21 5.93 5.44 -3.59
CA GLU A 21 5.14 6.55 -3.08
C GLU A 21 4.41 6.12 -1.80
N SER A 22 4.73 6.77 -0.68
CA SER A 22 4.01 6.54 0.56
C SER A 22 2.67 7.24 0.48
N ILE A 23 1.58 6.49 0.68
CA ILE A 23 0.23 7.05 0.72
C ILE A 23 -0.40 6.88 2.10
N SER A 24 -1.29 7.80 2.44
CA SER A 24 -2.11 7.71 3.64
C SER A 24 -3.11 6.55 3.56
N GLY A 25 -3.51 6.02 4.70
CA GLY A 25 -4.58 5.01 4.76
C GLY A 25 -5.88 5.53 4.14
N LYS A 26 -6.14 6.84 4.21
CA LYS A 26 -7.29 7.48 3.58
C LYS A 26 -7.23 7.44 2.05
N GLN A 27 -6.05 7.58 1.45
CA GLN A 27 -5.89 7.40 0.00
C GLN A 27 -6.09 5.94 -0.39
N LEU A 28 -5.52 5.00 0.37
CA LEU A 28 -5.66 3.58 0.09
C LEU A 28 -7.13 3.13 0.16
N CYS A 29 -7.90 3.64 1.14
CA CYS A 29 -9.36 3.45 1.21
C CYS A 29 -10.06 3.81 -0.11
N LYS A 30 -9.75 4.96 -0.70
CA LYS A 30 -10.36 5.39 -1.96
C LYS A 30 -10.00 4.46 -3.12
N ILE A 31 -8.74 4.02 -3.19
CA ILE A 31 -8.26 3.13 -4.25
C ILE A 31 -8.99 1.78 -4.16
N VAL A 32 -9.08 1.19 -2.97
CA VAL A 32 -9.76 -0.12 -2.83
C VAL A 32 -11.26 -0.01 -3.09
N GLU A 33 -11.91 1.09 -2.69
CA GLU A 33 -13.32 1.37 -3.02
C GLU A 33 -13.55 1.44 -4.53
N GLN A 34 -12.65 2.08 -5.28
CA GLN A 34 -12.70 2.11 -6.75
C GLN A 34 -12.52 0.72 -7.38
N LYS A 35 -11.86 -0.20 -6.67
CA LYS A 35 -11.67 -1.60 -7.08
C LYS A 35 -12.76 -2.53 -6.54
N GLY A 36 -13.88 -1.97 -6.07
CA GLY A 36 -15.07 -2.74 -5.66
C GLY A 36 -15.02 -3.29 -4.23
N TRP A 37 -14.03 -2.91 -3.42
CA TRP A 37 -14.06 -3.23 -1.99
C TRP A 37 -15.14 -2.41 -1.29
N VAL A 38 -15.90 -3.05 -0.40
CA VAL A 38 -17.01 -2.41 0.31
C VAL A 38 -16.67 -2.30 1.79
N VAL A 39 -16.90 -1.13 2.38
CA VAL A 39 -16.66 -0.94 3.81
C VAL A 39 -17.69 -1.74 4.60
N ARG A 40 -17.22 -2.65 5.45
CA ARG A 40 -18.08 -3.48 6.30
C ARG A 40 -18.33 -2.83 7.64
N ARG A 41 -17.27 -2.29 8.25
CA ARG A 41 -17.33 -1.56 9.52
C ARG A 41 -16.07 -0.73 9.75
N ILE A 42 -16.18 0.23 10.65
CA ILE A 42 -15.05 1.03 11.15
C ILE A 42 -14.93 0.80 12.65
N THR A 43 -13.71 0.57 13.14
CA THR A 43 -13.42 0.37 14.56
C THR A 43 -12.18 1.16 14.94
N GLY A 44 -12.36 2.26 15.66
CA GLY A 44 -11.30 3.24 15.88
C GLY A 44 -10.78 3.80 14.57
N SER A 45 -9.47 3.75 14.34
CA SER A 45 -8.85 4.17 13.08
C SER A 45 -8.89 3.10 11.97
N HIS A 46 -9.30 1.87 12.26
CA HIS A 46 -9.29 0.79 11.27
C HIS A 46 -10.58 0.78 10.46
N HIS A 47 -10.42 0.91 9.14
CA HIS A 47 -11.50 0.72 8.16
C HIS A 47 -11.42 -0.70 7.64
N ILE A 48 -12.46 -1.48 7.88
CA ILE A 48 -12.51 -2.90 7.55
C ILE A 48 -13.38 -3.06 6.32
N TYR A 49 -12.78 -3.55 5.24
CA TYR A 49 -13.40 -3.79 3.95
C TYR A 49 -13.59 -5.29 3.71
N GLU A 50 -14.60 -5.61 2.91
CA GLU A 50 -14.79 -6.92 2.31
C GLU A 50 -14.79 -6.81 0.78
N ASN A 51 -14.23 -7.81 0.12
CA ASN A 51 -14.30 -7.95 -1.33
C ASN A 51 -15.44 -8.91 -1.69
N PRO A 52 -16.53 -8.47 -2.34
CA PRO A 52 -17.68 -9.32 -2.62
C PRO A 52 -17.40 -10.50 -3.55
N GLU A 53 -16.35 -10.42 -4.38
CA GLU A 53 -16.03 -11.45 -5.38
C GLU A 53 -15.13 -12.55 -4.81
N SER A 54 -14.23 -12.19 -3.87
CA SER A 54 -13.22 -13.09 -3.32
C SER A 54 -13.40 -13.44 -1.84
N GLU A 55 -14.42 -12.87 -1.18
CA GLU A 55 -14.71 -13.01 0.25
C GLU A 55 -13.54 -12.62 1.18
N GLN A 56 -12.56 -11.87 0.65
CA GLN A 56 -11.40 -11.41 1.41
C GLN A 56 -11.73 -10.23 2.31
N ILE A 57 -11.01 -10.12 3.43
CA ILE A 57 -11.11 -9.00 4.37
C ILE A 57 -9.81 -8.20 4.36
N LEU A 58 -9.96 -6.87 4.33
CA LEU A 58 -8.85 -5.93 4.37
C LEU A 58 -9.06 -4.92 5.49
N SER A 59 -8.10 -4.79 6.41
CA SER A 59 -8.15 -3.83 7.51
C SER A 59 -7.13 -2.72 7.30
N ILE A 60 -7.59 -1.54 6.89
CA ILE A 60 -6.73 -0.38 6.59
C ILE A 60 -6.67 0.54 7.81
N PRO A 61 -5.48 0.76 8.42
CA PRO A 61 -5.33 1.76 9.47
C PRO A 61 -5.33 3.17 8.86
N VAL A 62 -6.20 4.05 9.35
CA VAL A 62 -6.31 5.44 8.90
C VAL A 62 -5.88 6.38 10.03
N HIS A 63 -4.64 6.84 9.96
CA HIS A 63 -4.08 7.83 10.87
C HIS A 63 -4.17 9.24 10.28
N ARG A 64 -4.34 10.24 11.14
CA ARG A 64 -4.38 11.64 10.70
C ARG A 64 -2.97 12.11 10.34
N ASN A 65 -2.83 12.72 9.16
CA ASN A 65 -1.59 13.35 8.66
C ASN A 65 -0.37 12.41 8.63
N GLN A 66 -0.59 11.11 8.46
CA GLN A 66 0.49 10.13 8.42
C GLN A 66 0.26 9.12 7.31
N ASP A 67 1.32 8.85 6.57
CA ASP A 67 1.33 7.80 5.57
C ASP A 67 1.54 6.43 6.20
N LEU A 68 1.09 5.41 5.47
CA LEU A 68 1.33 4.03 5.86
C LEU A 68 2.82 3.72 5.78
N LYS A 69 3.36 3.03 6.80
CA LYS A 69 4.71 2.47 6.72
C LYS A 69 4.78 1.53 5.51
N ILE A 70 5.90 1.54 4.79
CA ILE A 70 6.08 0.77 3.56
C ILE A 70 5.74 -0.73 3.70
N GLY A 71 6.09 -1.36 4.83
CA GLY A 71 5.74 -2.76 5.08
C GLY A 71 4.24 -2.99 5.22
N THR A 72 3.53 -2.06 5.88
CA THR A 72 2.07 -2.08 6.01
C THR A 72 1.41 -1.86 4.66
N LEU A 73 1.83 -0.85 3.90
CA LEU A 73 1.27 -0.56 2.58
C LEU A 73 1.46 -1.76 1.63
N LYS A 74 2.66 -2.36 1.56
CA LYS A 74 2.92 -3.56 0.75
C LYS A 74 2.07 -4.76 1.14
N ALA A 75 1.90 -4.99 2.44
CA ALA A 75 1.06 -6.09 2.93
C ALA A 75 -0.42 -5.90 2.53
N LEU A 76 -0.93 -4.68 2.67
CA LEU A 76 -2.31 -4.35 2.30
C LEU A 76 -2.53 -4.43 0.79
N MET A 77 -1.61 -3.89 -0.02
CA MET A 77 -1.69 -3.98 -1.49
C MET A 77 -1.65 -5.41 -1.98
N LYS A 78 -0.84 -6.28 -1.36
CA LYS A 78 -0.81 -7.70 -1.71
C LYS A 78 -2.17 -8.38 -1.51
N ILE A 79 -2.86 -8.08 -0.40
CA ILE A 79 -4.21 -8.60 -0.13
C ILE A 79 -5.19 -8.00 -1.13
N ALA A 80 -5.10 -6.69 -1.36
CA ALA A 80 -5.97 -5.97 -2.28
C ALA A 80 -5.68 -6.24 -3.77
N GLN A 81 -4.66 -7.03 -4.09
CA GLN A 81 -4.17 -7.33 -5.44
C GLN A 81 -3.85 -6.06 -6.25
N LEU A 82 -3.27 -5.06 -5.59
CA LEU A 82 -2.86 -3.78 -6.18
C LEU A 82 -1.39 -3.78 -6.58
N SER A 83 -1.08 -3.03 -7.63
CA SER A 83 0.28 -2.72 -8.07
C SER A 83 0.65 -1.26 -7.77
N GLU A 84 1.91 -0.88 -7.98
CA GLU A 84 2.38 0.50 -7.71
C GLU A 84 1.68 1.51 -8.62
N GLU A 85 1.28 1.10 -9.82
CA GLU A 85 0.53 1.91 -10.77
C GLU A 85 -0.87 2.28 -10.26
N ASP A 86 -1.47 1.48 -9.36
CA ASP A 86 -2.75 1.80 -8.73
C ASP A 86 -2.63 2.92 -7.68
N LEU A 87 -1.41 3.32 -7.30
CA LEU A 87 -1.16 4.39 -6.33
C LEU A 87 -1.00 5.78 -6.98
N LEU A 88 -0.89 5.84 -8.31
CA LEU A 88 -0.73 7.06 -9.11
C LEU A 88 -2.07 7.76 -9.38
#